data_AF-A0A3C0RVV4-F1
#
_entry.id   AF-A0A3C0RVV4-F1
#
_cell.length_a   1.000
_cell.length_b   1.000
_cell.length_c   1.000
_cell.angle_alpha   90.00
_cell.angle_beta   90.00
_cell.angle_gamma   90.00
#
_symmetry.space_group_name_H-M   'P 1'
#
loop_
_entity.id
_entity.type
_entity.pdbx_description
1 polymer ?
#
loop_
_entity_poly.entity_id
_entity_poly.type
_entity_poly.pdbx_seq_one_letter_code
_entity_poly.pdbx_strand_id
1 'polypeptide(L)'
;MNVRNLLFASSFSLFLTFSAQGQVYQKIENQYGPVLGYSTTSGVKILSIAGNKFKDLNRNGKLDRYEDWRLTAEERAKDLASKLSVDQIAGLMLYSRHQALPAPAFGFMGGTYQGKNYQEGLVSPWALTDQQREFLEKDGLRHVLLTAVKDPETAARWNNELQGFVEGLGWGIPANNSSDPRHNAVVSAEFNAGAGGQISMWPDGLAMAATFDPAIVKR
;
A
#
# COMPACT_ATOMS: atom_id res chain seq x y z
N MET A 1 51.19 41.77 -32.87
CA MET A 1 50.28 41.37 -31.77
C MET A 1 48.84 41.49 -32.25
N ASN A 2 48.18 40.35 -32.49
CA ASN A 2 46.72 40.22 -32.44
C ASN A 2 46.39 38.72 -32.48
N VAL A 3 46.15 38.18 -31.29
CA VAL A 3 45.80 36.77 -31.05
C VAL A 3 44.29 36.65 -31.20
N ARG A 4 43.81 35.82 -32.15
CA ARG A 4 42.40 35.46 -32.26
C ARG A 4 42.11 34.38 -31.21
N ASN A 5 41.26 34.73 -30.24
CA ASN A 5 40.73 33.80 -29.24
C ASN A 5 39.84 32.75 -29.91
N LEU A 6 40.21 31.47 -29.79
CA LEU A 6 39.29 30.35 -30.01
C LEU A 6 38.52 30.08 -28.71
N LEU A 7 37.21 30.30 -28.74
CA LEU A 7 36.29 29.84 -27.71
C LEU A 7 35.88 28.40 -28.04
N PHE A 8 36.33 27.44 -27.24
CA PHE A 8 35.79 26.08 -27.23
C PHE A 8 34.51 26.08 -26.37
N ALA A 9 33.35 25.91 -27.00
CA ALA A 9 32.09 25.67 -26.31
C ALA A 9 31.97 24.18 -25.97
N SER A 10 32.24 23.84 -24.71
CA SER A 10 32.03 22.49 -24.17
C SER A 10 30.54 22.29 -23.88
N SER A 11 29.80 21.66 -24.81
CA SER A 11 28.43 21.21 -24.54
C SER A 11 28.46 20.02 -23.58
N PHE A 12 28.09 20.26 -22.33
CA PHE A 12 27.85 19.21 -21.34
C PHE A 12 26.40 18.72 -21.50
N SER A 13 26.20 17.68 -22.32
CA SER A 13 24.90 17.05 -22.47
C SER A 13 24.57 16.23 -21.22
N LEU A 14 23.73 16.80 -20.35
CA LEU A 14 23.13 16.09 -19.22
C LEU A 14 22.10 15.09 -19.77
N PHE A 15 22.49 13.81 -19.83
CA PHE A 15 21.53 12.74 -20.11
C PHE A 15 20.61 12.58 -18.90
N LEU A 16 19.43 13.20 -18.96
CA LEU A 16 18.30 12.78 -18.13
C LEU A 16 17.86 11.41 -18.62
N THR A 17 18.29 10.36 -17.91
CA THR A 17 17.67 9.05 -18.03
C THR A 17 16.25 9.15 -17.47
N PHE A 18 15.28 9.34 -18.38
CA PHE A 18 13.88 9.05 -18.09
C PHE A 18 13.77 7.53 -17.91
N SER A 19 13.80 7.06 -16.66
CA SER A 19 13.31 5.72 -16.36
C SER A 19 11.82 5.73 -16.67
N ALA A 20 11.42 5.06 -17.75
CA ALA A 20 10.02 4.73 -17.97
C ALA A 20 9.54 3.99 -16.72
N GLN A 21 8.59 4.59 -15.99
CA GLN A 21 7.95 3.98 -14.84
C GLN A 21 7.12 2.80 -15.35
N GLY A 22 7.78 1.66 -15.54
CA GLY A 22 7.13 0.41 -15.84
C GLY A 22 6.10 0.13 -14.76
N GLN A 23 4.96 -0.43 -15.16
CA GLN A 23 3.88 -0.76 -14.26
C GLN A 23 4.44 -1.64 -13.12
N VAL A 24 4.49 -1.10 -11.90
CA VAL A 24 5.04 -1.75 -10.68
C VAL A 24 4.22 -2.96 -10.26
N TYR A 25 3.13 -3.25 -10.97
CA TYR A 25 2.17 -4.29 -10.72
C TYR A 25 1.85 -5.05 -12.00
N GLN A 26 1.85 -6.39 -11.93
CA GLN A 26 1.48 -7.27 -13.02
C GLN A 26 0.37 -8.23 -12.59
N LYS A 27 -0.49 -8.57 -13.56
CA LYS A 27 -1.52 -9.60 -13.43
C LYS A 27 -1.12 -10.85 -14.19
N ILE A 28 -1.43 -12.00 -13.62
CA ILE A 28 -1.20 -13.30 -14.23
C ILE A 28 -2.49 -14.09 -14.18
N GLU A 29 -2.96 -14.48 -15.36
CA GLU A 29 -4.15 -15.28 -15.53
C GLU A 29 -3.84 -16.75 -15.25
N ASN A 30 -4.69 -17.39 -14.45
CA ASN A 30 -4.75 -18.85 -14.34
C ASN A 30 -5.96 -19.33 -15.13
N GLN A 31 -5.77 -20.31 -16.02
CA GLN A 31 -6.87 -20.85 -16.84
C GLN A 31 -8.02 -21.41 -15.97
N TYR A 32 -7.68 -22.03 -14.84
CA TYR A 32 -8.63 -22.66 -13.91
C TYR A 32 -8.37 -22.24 -12.46
N GLY A 33 -8.29 -20.93 -12.21
CA GLY A 33 -7.97 -20.40 -10.88
C GLY A 33 -8.08 -18.87 -10.77
N PRO A 34 -7.58 -18.29 -9.67
CA PRO A 34 -7.60 -16.85 -9.46
C PRO A 34 -6.61 -16.13 -10.37
N VAL A 35 -6.95 -14.89 -10.73
CA VAL A 35 -6.00 -13.93 -11.29
C VAL A 35 -5.04 -13.50 -10.18
N LEU A 36 -3.75 -13.71 -10.40
CA LEU A 36 -2.73 -13.30 -9.44
C LEU A 36 -2.26 -11.90 -9.75
N GLY A 37 -2.30 -11.01 -8.75
CA GLY A 37 -1.61 -9.74 -8.77
C GLY A 37 -0.32 -9.83 -7.97
N TYR A 38 0.77 -9.29 -8.50
CA TYR A 38 2.03 -9.16 -7.78
C TYR A 38 2.77 -7.89 -8.19
N SER A 39 3.62 -7.41 -7.29
CA SER A 39 4.52 -6.30 -7.58
C SER A 39 5.79 -6.80 -8.25
N THR A 40 6.21 -6.14 -9.33
CA THR A 40 7.46 -6.47 -10.02
C THR A 40 8.71 -6.13 -9.20
N THR A 41 8.54 -5.37 -8.11
CA THR A 41 9.61 -4.93 -7.22
C THR A 41 9.61 -5.64 -5.86
N SER A 42 8.64 -6.51 -5.56
CA SER A 42 8.59 -7.26 -4.29
C SER A 42 9.63 -8.39 -4.20
N GLY A 43 10.21 -8.80 -5.34
CA GLY A 43 11.12 -9.93 -5.43
C GLY A 43 10.43 -11.29 -5.36
N VAL A 44 9.10 -11.33 -5.24
CA VAL A 44 8.28 -12.54 -5.36
C VAL A 44 8.43 -13.10 -6.77
N LYS A 45 8.57 -14.42 -6.86
CA LYS A 45 8.62 -15.15 -8.12
C LYS A 45 7.32 -15.89 -8.38
N ILE A 46 7.11 -16.24 -9.64
CA ILE A 46 5.94 -16.99 -10.07
C ILE A 46 6.34 -18.43 -10.36
N LEU A 47 5.80 -19.35 -9.58
CA LEU A 47 5.99 -20.78 -9.76
C LEU A 47 4.98 -21.29 -10.79
N SER A 48 5.42 -22.21 -11.64
CA SER A 48 4.56 -22.90 -12.60
C SER A 48 4.51 -24.38 -12.26
N ILE A 49 3.37 -24.87 -11.80
CA ILE A 49 3.20 -26.24 -11.33
C ILE A 49 1.94 -26.83 -11.96
N ALA A 50 2.12 -27.91 -12.74
CA ALA A 50 1.03 -28.59 -13.44
C ALA A 50 0.11 -27.64 -14.23
N GLY A 51 0.69 -26.65 -14.92
CA GLY A 51 -0.04 -25.64 -15.70
C GLY A 51 -0.58 -24.46 -14.91
N ASN A 52 -0.64 -24.53 -13.57
CA ASN A 52 -1.09 -23.46 -12.70
C ASN A 52 0.07 -22.55 -12.25
N LYS A 53 -0.25 -21.30 -11.96
CA LYS A 53 0.67 -20.25 -11.50
C LYS A 53 0.43 -19.95 -10.02
N PHE A 54 1.51 -19.76 -9.27
CA PHE A 54 1.50 -19.45 -7.83
C PHE A 54 2.53 -18.39 -7.51
N LYS A 55 2.29 -17.60 -6.45
CA LYS A 55 3.27 -16.64 -5.92
C LYS A 55 4.12 -17.34 -4.87
N ASP A 56 5.44 -17.31 -5.06
CA ASP A 56 6.45 -17.69 -4.07
C ASP A 56 6.65 -16.52 -3.10
N LEU A 57 5.75 -16.42 -2.11
CA LEU A 57 5.62 -15.26 -1.22
C LEU A 57 6.80 -15.17 -0.24
N ASN A 58 7.32 -16.30 0.23
CA ASN A 58 8.50 -16.32 1.09
C ASN A 58 9.83 -16.43 0.33
N ARG A 59 9.79 -16.62 -0.99
CA ARG A 59 10.96 -16.66 -1.90
C ARG A 59 11.88 -17.85 -1.67
N ASN A 60 11.31 -18.99 -1.29
CA ASN A 60 12.07 -20.22 -1.06
C ASN A 60 12.15 -21.14 -2.30
N GLY A 61 11.52 -20.76 -3.40
CA GLY A 61 11.52 -21.48 -4.67
C GLY A 61 10.62 -22.73 -4.70
N LYS A 62 9.76 -22.92 -3.69
CA LYS A 62 8.86 -24.06 -3.56
C LYS A 62 7.44 -23.54 -3.32
N LEU A 63 6.44 -24.32 -3.73
CA LEU A 63 5.06 -24.01 -3.40
C LEU A 63 4.77 -24.50 -1.98
N ASP A 64 4.66 -23.59 -1.03
CA ASP A 64 4.19 -23.89 0.31
C ASP A 64 2.66 -23.96 0.37
N ARG A 65 2.11 -24.72 1.33
CA ARG A 65 0.66 -24.89 1.46
C ARG A 65 -0.07 -23.56 1.66
N TYR A 66 0.48 -22.60 2.43
CA TYR A 66 -0.13 -21.28 2.60
C TYR A 66 -0.18 -20.42 1.32
N GLU A 67 0.67 -20.71 0.34
CA GLU A 67 0.71 -20.04 -0.97
C GLU A 67 -0.23 -20.70 -1.98
N ASP A 68 -0.60 -21.95 -1.73
CA ASP A 68 -1.44 -22.76 -2.61
C ASP A 68 -2.90 -22.34 -2.52
N TRP A 69 -3.32 -21.46 -3.44
CA TRP A 69 -4.70 -20.96 -3.54
C TRP A 69 -5.74 -22.05 -3.83
N ARG A 70 -5.33 -23.29 -4.15
CA ARG A 70 -6.25 -24.42 -4.32
C ARG A 70 -6.74 -24.97 -2.98
N LEU A 71 -6.00 -24.72 -1.90
CA LEU A 71 -6.40 -25.08 -0.54
C LEU A 71 -7.36 -24.04 0.03
N THR A 72 -8.14 -24.46 1.02
CA THR A 72 -9.06 -23.56 1.72
C THR A 72 -8.30 -22.46 2.47
N ALA A 73 -8.94 -21.32 2.68
CA ALA A 73 -8.35 -20.25 3.48
C ALA A 73 -7.95 -20.72 4.89
N GLU A 74 -8.72 -21.62 5.50
CA GLU A 74 -8.42 -22.19 6.81
C GLU A 74 -7.15 -23.06 6.81
N GLU A 75 -6.99 -23.95 5.83
CA GLU A 75 -5.78 -24.76 5.70
C GLU A 75 -4.54 -23.90 5.48
N ARG A 76 -4.66 -22.86 4.64
CA ARG A 76 -3.57 -21.93 4.34
C ARG A 76 -3.19 -21.11 5.58
N ALA A 77 -4.19 -20.63 6.32
CA ALA A 77 -3.97 -19.86 7.54
C ALA A 77 -3.32 -20.71 8.64
N LYS A 78 -3.79 -21.96 8.85
CA LYS A 78 -3.19 -22.90 9.81
C LYS A 78 -1.73 -23.20 9.47
N ASP A 79 -1.45 -23.43 8.18
CA ASP A 79 -0.11 -23.70 7.68
C ASP A 79 0.83 -22.50 7.82
N LEU A 80 0.34 -21.27 7.58
CA LEU A 80 1.12 -20.06 7.79
C LEU A 80 1.38 -19.82 9.29
N ALA A 81 0.33 -19.91 10.11
CA ALA A 81 0.42 -19.69 11.54
C ALA A 81 1.44 -20.61 12.23
N SER A 82 1.56 -21.87 11.78
CA SER A 82 2.56 -22.80 12.33
C SER A 82 4.01 -22.44 11.99
N LYS A 83 4.24 -21.49 11.07
CA LYS A 83 5.57 -21.02 10.64
C LYS A 83 5.95 -19.66 11.22
N LEU A 84 5.00 -18.93 11.80
CA LEU A 84 5.24 -17.60 12.34
C LEU A 84 5.89 -17.69 13.73
N SER A 85 6.84 -16.79 14.01
CA SER A 85 7.32 -16.57 15.37
C SER A 85 6.25 -15.87 16.23
N VAL A 86 6.40 -15.93 17.55
CA VAL A 86 5.53 -15.18 18.48
C VAL A 86 5.56 -13.69 18.18
N ASP A 87 6.73 -13.12 17.87
CA ASP A 87 6.87 -11.69 17.53
C ASP A 87 6.13 -11.35 16.24
N GLN A 88 6.19 -12.20 15.22
CA GLN A 88 5.44 -12.02 13.98
C GLN A 88 3.94 -12.09 14.23
N ILE A 89 3.48 -13.02 15.07
CA ILE A 89 2.07 -13.11 15.48
C ILE A 89 1.65 -11.84 16.23
N ALA A 90 2.48 -11.34 17.16
CA ALA A 90 2.19 -10.11 17.90
C ALA A 90 2.04 -8.90 16.97
N GLY A 91 2.90 -8.77 15.95
CA GLY A 91 2.78 -7.72 14.94
C GLY A 91 1.44 -7.76 14.19
N LEU A 92 0.93 -8.96 13.90
CA LEU A 92 -0.39 -9.14 13.27
C LEU A 92 -1.58 -8.84 14.19
N MET A 93 -1.36 -8.68 15.49
CA MET A 93 -2.43 -8.38 16.46
C MET A 93 -2.54 -6.88 16.78
N LEU A 94 -1.62 -6.06 16.27
CA LEU A 94 -1.53 -4.63 16.56
C LEU A 94 -1.91 -3.77 15.36
N TYR A 95 -2.29 -2.53 15.68
CA TYR A 95 -2.62 -1.49 14.71
C TYR A 95 -1.53 -0.41 14.64
N SER A 96 -1.34 0.16 13.45
CA SER A 96 -0.53 1.36 13.31
C SER A 96 -1.14 2.53 14.09
N ARG A 97 -0.32 3.53 14.40
CA ARG A 97 -0.82 4.88 14.69
C ARG A 97 -1.62 5.43 13.50
N HIS A 98 -2.37 6.50 13.71
CA HIS A 98 -3.12 7.19 12.65
C HIS A 98 -2.20 7.64 11.51
N GLN A 99 -2.57 7.33 10.28
CA GLN A 99 -1.81 7.69 9.08
C GLN A 99 -2.53 8.75 8.25
N ALA A 100 -1.75 9.63 7.63
CA ALA A 100 -2.23 10.64 6.68
C ALA A 100 -1.42 10.59 5.37
N LEU A 101 -2.07 10.91 4.25
CA LEU A 101 -1.46 10.91 2.91
C LEU A 101 -1.70 12.24 2.19
N PRO A 102 -0.65 13.07 1.99
CA PRO A 102 0.70 12.92 2.55
C PRO A 102 0.73 13.11 4.08
N ALA A 103 1.79 12.64 4.72
CA ALA A 103 1.95 12.81 6.16
C ALA A 103 2.30 14.27 6.50
N PRO A 104 1.66 14.89 7.51
CA PRO A 104 2.05 16.21 8.00
C PRO A 104 3.47 16.19 8.59
N ALA A 105 4.10 17.37 8.68
CA ALA A 105 5.44 17.50 9.24
C ALA A 105 5.52 17.16 10.74
N PHE A 106 4.44 17.37 11.48
CA PHE A 106 4.40 17.23 12.94
C PHE A 106 3.08 16.59 13.41
N GLY A 107 3.04 16.19 14.67
CA GLY A 107 1.86 15.64 15.33
C GLY A 107 1.76 14.11 15.24
N PHE A 108 0.67 13.57 15.77
CA PHE A 108 0.47 12.11 15.91
C PHE A 108 0.37 11.36 14.57
N MET A 109 0.03 12.07 13.48
CA MET A 109 0.02 11.56 12.11
C MET A 109 1.32 11.89 11.33
N GLY A 110 2.29 12.54 11.99
CA GLY A 110 3.46 13.06 11.34
C GLY A 110 4.40 11.99 10.80
N GLY A 111 5.06 12.29 9.68
CA GLY A 111 5.99 11.36 9.05
C GLY A 111 7.00 12.05 8.14
N THR A 112 8.11 11.34 7.92
CA THR A 112 9.22 11.81 7.09
C THR A 112 9.39 10.93 5.85
N TYR A 113 10.07 11.48 4.85
CA TYR A 113 10.43 10.83 3.61
C TYR A 113 11.94 10.99 3.43
N GLN A 114 12.70 9.92 3.69
CA GLN A 114 14.17 9.97 3.73
C GLN A 114 14.69 11.03 4.72
N GLY A 115 14.08 11.09 5.91
CA GLY A 115 14.43 12.01 6.99
C GLY A 115 13.98 13.46 6.77
N LYS A 116 13.27 13.78 5.68
CA LYS A 116 12.77 15.12 5.38
C LYS A 116 11.23 15.18 5.45
N ASN A 117 10.70 16.36 5.74
CA ASN A 117 9.25 16.59 5.67
C ASN A 117 8.76 16.49 4.22
N TYR A 118 7.47 16.21 4.06
CA TYR A 118 6.81 16.21 2.75
C TYR A 118 7.04 17.55 2.01
N GLN A 119 7.41 17.48 0.74
CA GLN A 119 7.54 18.62 -0.15
C GLN A 119 6.80 18.34 -1.45
N GLU A 120 5.74 19.12 -1.71
CA GLU A 120 4.93 19.05 -2.93
C GLU A 120 5.84 19.19 -4.16
N GLY A 121 5.64 18.35 -5.18
CA GLY A 121 6.43 18.33 -6.41
C GLY A 121 7.78 17.62 -6.32
N LEU A 122 8.31 17.35 -5.12
CA LEU A 122 9.53 16.56 -4.94
C LEU A 122 9.25 15.13 -4.46
N VAL A 123 8.25 14.97 -3.59
CA VAL A 123 7.82 13.68 -3.06
C VAL A 123 6.40 13.40 -3.54
N SER A 124 6.18 12.19 -4.05
CA SER A 124 4.83 11.76 -4.40
C SER A 124 3.96 11.70 -3.14
N PRO A 125 2.71 12.22 -3.15
CA PRO A 125 1.85 12.23 -1.96
C PRO A 125 1.46 10.82 -1.48
N TRP A 126 1.62 9.81 -2.33
CA TRP A 126 1.38 8.40 -2.02
C TRP A 126 2.65 7.62 -1.64
N ALA A 127 3.81 8.27 -1.55
CA ALA A 127 5.02 7.60 -1.11
C ALA A 127 4.86 7.08 0.34
N LEU A 128 5.51 5.95 0.66
CA LEU A 128 5.57 5.47 2.04
C LEU A 128 6.51 6.35 2.86
N THR A 129 6.08 6.73 4.05
CA THR A 129 6.94 7.41 5.02
C THR A 129 7.97 6.46 5.61
N ASP A 130 9.04 7.01 6.18
CA ASP A 130 10.06 6.24 6.88
C ASP A 130 9.43 5.43 8.03
N GLN A 131 8.47 6.02 8.74
CA GLN A 131 7.77 5.37 9.85
C GLN A 131 6.79 4.29 9.38
N GLN A 132 6.15 4.47 8.21
CA GLN A 132 5.35 3.42 7.59
C GLN A 132 6.21 2.21 7.24
N ARG A 133 7.36 2.43 6.61
CA ARG A 133 8.31 1.35 6.32
C ARG A 133 8.76 0.66 7.59
N GLU A 134 9.11 1.43 8.62
CA GLU A 134 9.57 0.90 9.90
C GLU A 134 8.56 -0.03 10.56
N PHE A 135 7.30 0.39 10.77
CA PHE A 135 6.34 -0.49 11.45
C PHE A 135 5.93 -1.70 10.60
N LEU A 136 5.95 -1.57 9.26
CA LEU A 136 5.63 -2.69 8.36
C LEU A 136 6.73 -3.74 8.34
N GLU A 137 8.00 -3.32 8.42
CA GLU A 137 9.18 -4.17 8.31
C GLU A 137 9.65 -4.69 9.66
N LYS A 138 9.89 -3.80 10.63
CA LYS A 138 10.49 -4.16 11.92
C LYS A 138 9.46 -4.68 12.90
N ASP A 139 8.30 -4.03 12.97
CA ASP A 139 7.28 -4.36 13.97
C ASP A 139 6.30 -5.43 13.44
N GLY A 140 6.36 -5.76 12.16
CA GLY A 140 5.51 -6.79 11.53
C GLY A 140 4.03 -6.39 11.42
N LEU A 141 3.69 -5.11 11.62
CA LEU A 141 2.31 -4.64 11.58
C LEU A 141 1.70 -4.83 10.19
N ARG A 142 0.44 -5.26 10.16
CA ARG A 142 -0.35 -5.36 8.92
C ARG A 142 -1.66 -4.59 8.98
N HIS A 143 -2.11 -4.16 10.14
CA HIS A 143 -3.30 -3.34 10.27
C HIS A 143 -2.94 -1.86 10.27
N VAL A 144 -3.32 -1.14 9.22
CA VAL A 144 -2.95 0.28 9.02
C VAL A 144 -4.19 1.15 9.06
N LEU A 145 -4.25 2.07 10.02
CA LEU A 145 -5.36 3.01 10.17
C LEU A 145 -5.09 4.29 9.39
N LEU A 146 -5.83 4.50 8.29
CA LEU A 146 -5.70 5.64 7.40
C LEU A 146 -6.81 6.66 7.65
N THR A 147 -6.48 7.81 8.23
CA THR A 147 -7.46 8.81 8.67
C THR A 147 -7.56 10.01 7.73
N ALA A 148 -6.48 10.47 7.10
CA ALA A 148 -6.56 11.57 6.12
C ALA A 148 -5.95 11.18 4.77
N VAL A 149 -6.61 11.57 3.68
CA VAL A 149 -6.11 11.40 2.31
C VAL A 149 -6.39 12.64 1.49
N LYS A 150 -5.43 13.03 0.63
CA LYS A 150 -5.57 14.16 -0.29
C LYS A 150 -6.70 13.95 -1.30
N ASP A 151 -6.70 12.79 -1.96
CA ASP A 151 -7.64 12.44 -3.02
C ASP A 151 -7.66 10.90 -3.26
N PRO A 152 -8.68 10.37 -3.97
CA PRO A 152 -8.80 8.94 -4.24
C PRO A 152 -7.62 8.33 -5.01
N GLU A 153 -7.02 9.08 -5.93
CA GLU A 153 -5.87 8.60 -6.71
C GLU A 153 -4.66 8.37 -5.80
N THR A 154 -4.37 9.32 -4.91
CA THR A 154 -3.32 9.21 -3.90
C THR A 154 -3.54 7.99 -3.01
N ALA A 155 -4.77 7.77 -2.54
CA ALA A 155 -5.10 6.61 -1.71
C ALA A 155 -4.87 5.28 -2.46
N ALA A 156 -5.31 5.19 -3.71
CA ALA A 156 -5.15 3.98 -4.53
C ALA A 156 -3.68 3.68 -4.84
N ARG A 157 -2.90 4.71 -5.23
CA ARG A 157 -1.46 4.57 -5.49
C ARG A 157 -0.70 4.20 -4.22
N TRP A 158 -1.03 4.79 -3.08
CA TRP A 158 -0.39 4.47 -1.80
C TRP A 158 -0.67 3.02 -1.39
N ASN A 159 -1.92 2.57 -1.56
CA ASN A 159 -2.26 1.18 -1.29
C ASN A 159 -1.39 0.22 -2.13
N ASN A 160 -1.16 0.53 -3.41
CA ASN A 160 -0.31 -0.30 -4.27
C ASN A 160 1.16 -0.30 -3.83
N GLU A 161 1.72 0.86 -3.48
CA GLU A 161 3.09 0.97 -2.94
C GLU A 161 3.25 0.19 -1.63
N LEU A 162 2.27 0.33 -0.73
CA LEU A 162 2.25 -0.36 0.55
C LEU A 162 2.15 -1.88 0.38
N GLN A 163 1.22 -2.35 -0.46
CA GLN A 163 1.05 -3.79 -0.73
C GLN A 163 2.28 -4.37 -1.43
N GLY A 164 2.87 -3.66 -2.39
CA GLY A 164 4.11 -4.07 -3.06
C GLY A 164 5.29 -4.16 -2.08
N PHE A 165 5.39 -3.21 -1.15
CA PHE A 165 6.42 -3.23 -0.11
C PHE A 165 6.25 -4.45 0.81
N VAL A 166 5.07 -4.69 1.38
CA VAL A 166 4.86 -5.81 2.32
C VAL A 166 4.84 -7.19 1.66
N GLU A 167 4.47 -7.28 0.38
CA GLU A 167 4.63 -8.51 -0.41
C GLU A 167 6.10 -8.92 -0.47
N GLY A 168 7.01 -7.94 -0.45
CA GLY A 168 8.45 -8.16 -0.38
C GLY A 168 9.00 -8.43 1.03
N LEU A 169 8.17 -8.67 2.05
CA LEU A 169 8.65 -8.86 3.43
C LEU A 169 8.28 -10.25 3.97
N GLY A 170 9.24 -10.93 4.59
CA GLY A 170 9.02 -12.20 5.29
C GLY A 170 8.18 -13.19 4.48
N TRP A 171 6.99 -13.50 5.01
CA TRP A 171 5.99 -14.44 4.47
C TRP A 171 5.03 -13.83 3.42
N GLY A 172 5.29 -12.60 2.94
CA GLY A 172 4.45 -11.92 1.96
C GLY A 172 3.02 -11.65 2.43
N ILE A 173 2.81 -11.49 3.75
CA ILE A 173 1.50 -11.21 4.34
C ILE A 173 1.05 -9.80 3.93
N PRO A 174 -0.12 -9.65 3.28
CA PRO A 174 -0.60 -8.34 2.83
C PRO A 174 -1.02 -7.47 4.02
N ALA A 175 -1.05 -6.17 3.80
CA ALA A 175 -1.62 -5.26 4.78
C ALA A 175 -3.15 -5.20 4.67
N ASN A 176 -3.79 -4.91 5.78
CA ASN A 176 -5.20 -4.59 5.93
C ASN A 176 -5.30 -3.10 6.29
N ASN A 177 -5.68 -2.30 5.30
CA ASN A 177 -5.85 -0.86 5.46
C ASN A 177 -7.30 -0.58 5.86
N SER A 178 -7.50 0.11 6.99
CA SER A 178 -8.82 0.53 7.46
C SER A 178 -8.89 2.06 7.53
N SER A 179 -10.12 2.57 7.57
CA SER A 179 -10.38 3.99 7.78
C SER A 179 -11.70 4.18 8.52
N ASP A 180 -11.84 5.32 9.17
CA ASP A 180 -13.16 5.77 9.61
C ASP A 180 -14.09 5.98 8.40
N PRO A 181 -15.43 5.95 8.59
CA PRO A 181 -16.38 6.19 7.52
C PRO A 181 -16.11 7.52 6.81
N ARG A 182 -15.58 7.45 5.58
CA ARG A 182 -15.21 8.64 4.82
C ARG A 182 -16.40 9.37 4.19
N HIS A 183 -17.52 8.67 4.06
CA HIS A 183 -18.67 9.11 3.28
C HIS A 183 -19.62 10.06 4.02
N ASN A 184 -19.34 10.44 5.27
CA ASN A 184 -20.15 11.43 5.98
C ASN A 184 -19.75 12.86 5.57
N ALA A 185 -20.73 13.71 5.28
CA ALA A 185 -20.49 15.07 4.79
C ALA A 185 -19.80 16.02 5.81
N VAL A 186 -19.81 15.68 7.09
CA VAL A 186 -19.32 16.52 8.19
C VAL A 186 -18.38 15.73 9.09
N VAL A 187 -17.26 16.34 9.47
CA VAL A 187 -16.38 15.89 10.56
C VAL A 187 -16.80 16.62 11.83
N SER A 188 -17.25 15.90 12.84
CA SER A 188 -17.81 16.46 14.08
C SER A 188 -17.35 15.76 15.35
N ALA A 189 -16.66 14.62 15.24
CA ALA A 189 -16.22 13.79 16.35
C ALA A 189 -14.98 12.96 16.00
N GLU A 190 -14.36 12.33 16.99
CA GLU A 190 -13.18 11.48 16.79
C GLU A 190 -13.47 10.28 15.88
N PHE A 191 -14.63 9.62 16.04
CA PHE A 191 -15.03 8.45 15.24
C PHE A 191 -15.36 8.74 13.77
N ASN A 192 -15.41 10.03 13.38
CA ASN A 192 -15.56 10.46 11.99
C ASN A 192 -14.39 11.34 11.53
N ALA A 193 -13.23 11.22 12.19
CA ALA A 193 -12.02 11.96 11.83
C ALA A 193 -11.58 11.72 10.38
N GLY A 194 -11.90 10.56 9.81
CA GLY A 194 -11.68 10.26 8.40
C GLY A 194 -12.77 10.69 7.41
N ALA A 195 -13.86 11.31 7.88
CA ALA A 195 -14.96 11.78 7.04
C ALA A 195 -14.55 12.93 6.10
N GLY A 196 -15.26 13.05 4.97
CA GLY A 196 -14.98 14.03 3.94
C GLY A 196 -14.13 13.48 2.79
N GLY A 197 -13.55 14.41 2.01
CA GLY A 197 -12.74 14.10 0.84
C GLY A 197 -13.52 14.20 -0.48
N GLN A 198 -12.93 13.66 -1.54
CA GLN A 198 -13.47 13.73 -2.91
C GLN A 198 -14.13 12.42 -3.33
N ILE A 199 -15.06 11.93 -2.51
CA ILE A 199 -15.88 10.75 -2.78
C ILE A 199 -17.36 11.11 -2.66
N SER A 200 -18.25 10.18 -3.00
CA SER A 200 -19.69 10.38 -2.77
C SER A 200 -19.95 10.57 -1.28
N MET A 201 -20.64 11.67 -0.97
CA MET A 201 -21.03 12.03 0.39
C MET A 201 -22.49 11.66 0.60
N TRP A 202 -22.76 10.98 1.71
CA TRP A 202 -24.07 10.48 2.06
C TRP A 202 -24.55 11.12 3.38
N PRO A 203 -25.88 11.15 3.63
CA PRO A 203 -26.42 11.45 4.95
C PRO A 203 -25.83 10.51 6.01
N ASP A 204 -25.68 11.01 7.24
CA ASP A 204 -25.19 10.20 8.34
C ASP A 204 -26.18 9.09 8.74
N GLY A 205 -25.77 8.22 9.67
CA GLY A 205 -26.59 7.09 10.09
C GLY A 205 -27.97 7.49 10.64
N LEU A 206 -28.09 8.66 11.28
CA LEU A 206 -29.36 9.15 11.81
C LEU A 206 -30.30 9.61 10.68
N ALA A 207 -29.77 10.36 9.72
CA ALA A 207 -30.52 10.80 8.56
C ALA A 207 -30.91 9.62 7.66
N MET A 208 -30.03 8.63 7.50
CA MET A 208 -30.34 7.38 6.80
C MET A 208 -31.46 6.60 7.50
N ALA A 209 -31.47 6.55 8.84
CA ALA A 209 -32.53 5.89 9.61
C ALA A 209 -33.90 6.57 9.42
N ALA A 210 -33.94 7.89 9.17
CA ALA A 210 -35.17 8.62 8.92
C ALA A 210 -35.89 8.22 7.62
N THR A 211 -35.22 7.46 6.74
CA THR A 211 -35.86 6.89 5.55
C THR A 211 -36.81 5.73 5.88
N PHE A 212 -36.65 5.09 7.05
CA PHE A 212 -37.33 3.85 7.44
C PHE A 212 -37.21 2.70 6.39
N ASP A 213 -36.19 2.75 5.53
CA ASP A 213 -35.97 1.76 4.48
C ASP A 213 -34.53 1.17 4.55
N PRO A 214 -34.35 -0.03 5.13
CA PRO A 214 -33.04 -0.66 5.20
C PRO A 214 -32.48 -1.03 3.81
N ALA A 215 -33.32 -1.12 2.76
CA ALA A 215 -32.86 -1.39 1.41
C ALA A 215 -32.12 -0.19 0.80
N ILE A 216 -32.45 1.04 1.21
CA ILE A 216 -31.71 2.25 0.82
C ILE A 216 -30.32 2.23 1.48
N VAL A 217 -30.23 1.90 2.77
CA VAL A 217 -28.95 1.87 3.51
C VAL A 217 -28.01 0.78 2.99
N LYS A 218 -28.56 -0.34 2.51
CA LYS A 218 -27.79 -1.46 1.97
C LYS A 218 -27.16 -1.18 0.58
N ARG A 219 -27.76 -0.28 -0.20
CA ARG A 219 -27.39 -0.04 -1.60
C ARG A 219 -26.06 0.71 -1.71
#